data_AF-A0A7G5LIH2-F1
#
_entry.id   AF-A0A7G5LIH2-F1
#
_cell.length_a   1.000
_cell.length_b   1.000
_cell.length_c   1.000
_cell.angle_alpha   90.00
_cell.angle_beta   90.00
_cell.angle_gamma   90.00
#
_symmetry.space_group_name_H-M   'P 1'
#
loop_
_entity.id
_entity.type
_entity.pdbx_description
1 polymer ?
#
loop_
_entity_poly.entity_id
_entity_poly.type
_entity_poly.pdbx_seq_one_letter_code
_entity_poly.pdbx_strand_id
1 'polypeptide(L)'
;MVLCAAVTPAMAQSQVDFGDDSGSYANDGECDDPRFTGAGMTATDLLSEDLLADATDCQSAYDAGKISLLGVAEDGKIDFGDDEGEFANDGECDDMRFSGSGMTETALIQDDIMHDAADCRAAAKAGTIELRNS
;
A
#
# COMPACT_ATOMS: atom_id res chain seq x y z
N MET A 1 -34.43 6.63 -31.17
CA MET A 1 -33.93 6.06 -29.90
C MET A 1 -32.66 6.80 -29.57
N VAL A 2 -32.69 7.62 -28.53
CA VAL A 2 -31.54 8.42 -28.08
C VAL A 2 -30.71 7.51 -27.19
N LEU A 3 -29.54 7.09 -27.66
CA LEU A 3 -28.54 6.41 -26.82
C LEU A 3 -27.72 7.51 -26.15
N CYS A 4 -28.07 7.86 -24.91
CA CYS A 4 -27.19 8.61 -24.04
C CYS A 4 -26.09 7.66 -23.57
N ALA A 5 -24.89 7.77 -24.12
CA ALA A 5 -23.70 7.20 -23.50
C ALA A 5 -23.47 7.97 -22.20
N ALA A 6 -23.71 7.32 -21.07
CA ALA A 6 -23.23 7.81 -19.79
C ALA A 6 -21.70 7.74 -19.83
N VAL A 7 -21.06 8.89 -20.01
CA VAL A 7 -19.67 9.07 -19.60
C VAL A 7 -19.66 8.91 -18.09
N THR A 8 -19.28 7.72 -17.61
CA THR A 8 -18.85 7.59 -16.23
C THR A 8 -17.62 8.48 -16.06
N PRO A 9 -17.55 9.31 -15.01
CA PRO A 9 -16.30 9.96 -14.69
C PRO A 9 -15.31 8.84 -14.35
N ALA A 10 -14.27 8.70 -15.17
CA ALA A 10 -13.02 8.11 -14.74
C ALA A 10 -12.49 9.04 -13.65
N MET A 11 -13.03 8.89 -12.44
CA MET A 11 -12.45 9.42 -11.22
C MET A 11 -11.02 8.88 -11.22
N ALA A 12 -10.05 9.77 -11.15
CA ALA A 12 -8.64 9.43 -11.18
C ALA A 12 -8.36 8.38 -10.08
N GLN A 13 -8.38 7.10 -10.44
CA GLN A 13 -7.51 6.14 -9.78
C GLN A 13 -6.13 6.72 -9.99
N SER A 14 -5.50 7.20 -8.91
CA SER A 14 -4.05 7.14 -8.85
C SER A 14 -3.67 5.77 -9.39
N GLN A 15 -3.01 5.73 -10.54
CA GLN A 15 -2.62 4.49 -11.16
C GLN A 15 -1.76 3.78 -10.11
N VAL A 16 -2.31 2.71 -9.53
CA VAL A 16 -1.62 1.97 -8.48
C VAL A 16 -0.32 1.45 -9.09
N ASP A 17 0.80 1.75 -8.44
CA ASP A 17 2.08 1.19 -8.83
C ASP A 17 2.20 -0.21 -8.23
N PHE A 18 2.05 -1.22 -9.09
CA PHE A 18 2.18 -2.63 -8.71
C PHE A 18 3.66 -3.07 -8.66
N GLY A 19 4.59 -2.28 -9.19
CA GLY A 19 6.01 -2.61 -9.22
C GLY A 19 6.37 -3.58 -10.36
N ASP A 20 7.20 -4.59 -10.05
CA ASP A 20 7.63 -5.64 -10.98
C ASP A 20 7.45 -7.06 -10.39
N ASP A 21 7.92 -8.08 -11.10
CA ASP A 21 7.85 -9.50 -10.68
C ASP A 21 9.23 -10.02 -10.21
N SER A 22 9.99 -9.21 -9.48
CA SER A 22 11.33 -9.58 -9.00
C SER A 22 11.34 -10.45 -7.74
N GLY A 23 10.20 -10.58 -7.05
CA GLY A 23 10.02 -11.30 -5.80
C GLY A 23 10.20 -12.81 -5.93
N SER A 24 10.49 -13.48 -4.81
CA SER A 24 10.65 -14.94 -4.79
C SER A 24 9.34 -15.71 -4.99
N TYR A 25 8.22 -15.03 -4.69
CA TYR A 25 6.85 -15.55 -4.81
C TYR A 25 6.08 -14.96 -6.00
N ALA A 26 6.74 -14.11 -6.80
CA ALA A 26 6.11 -13.49 -7.95
C ALA A 26 5.58 -14.53 -8.96
N ASN A 27 4.40 -14.28 -9.53
CA ASN A 27 3.73 -15.15 -10.50
C ASN A 27 3.34 -16.54 -9.96
N ASP A 28 3.02 -16.66 -8.68
CA ASP A 28 2.53 -17.90 -8.08
C ASP A 28 0.99 -18.00 -8.01
N GLY A 29 0.29 -16.93 -8.35
CA GLY A 29 -1.16 -16.83 -8.42
C GLY A 29 -1.82 -16.20 -7.19
N GLU A 30 -1.05 -15.73 -6.22
CA GLU A 30 -1.48 -14.98 -5.05
C GLU A 30 -0.73 -13.64 -5.00
N CYS A 31 -1.29 -12.61 -4.35
CA CYS A 31 -0.60 -11.33 -4.16
C CYS A 31 0.21 -11.34 -2.87
N ASP A 32 1.51 -11.12 -2.96
CA ASP A 32 2.42 -11.07 -1.79
C ASP A 32 2.72 -9.66 -1.28
N ASP A 33 2.24 -8.62 -1.95
CA ASP A 33 2.60 -7.25 -1.60
C ASP A 33 1.85 -6.74 -0.34
N PRO A 34 2.56 -6.40 0.75
CA PRO A 34 1.95 -6.00 2.03
C PRO A 34 1.16 -4.69 1.98
N ARG A 35 1.22 -3.92 0.90
CA ARG A 35 0.40 -2.71 0.73
C ARG A 35 -1.07 -3.03 0.49
N PHE A 36 -1.39 -4.28 0.16
CA PHE A 36 -2.74 -4.72 -0.17
C PHE A 36 -3.37 -5.59 0.92
N THR A 37 -4.70 -5.71 0.84
CA THR A 37 -5.49 -6.62 1.66
C THR A 37 -6.66 -7.18 0.86
N GLY A 38 -7.10 -8.39 1.20
CA GLY A 38 -8.29 -9.00 0.62
C GLY A 38 -8.14 -10.48 0.28
N ALA A 39 -9.11 -11.02 -0.45
CA ALA A 39 -9.23 -12.45 -0.76
C ALA A 39 -8.28 -12.94 -1.87
N GLY A 40 -7.45 -12.07 -2.43
CA GLY A 40 -6.41 -12.42 -3.40
C GLY A 40 -4.99 -12.35 -2.83
N MET A 41 -4.83 -12.05 -1.55
CA MET A 41 -3.54 -12.07 -0.88
C MET A 41 -3.08 -13.51 -0.62
N THR A 42 -1.78 -13.70 -0.57
CA THR A 42 -1.16 -14.89 0.02
C THR A 42 -1.64 -15.12 1.45
N ALA A 43 -1.54 -16.37 1.90
CA ALA A 43 -1.78 -16.76 3.29
C ALA A 43 -0.48 -16.87 4.11
N THR A 44 0.68 -16.61 3.51
CA THR A 44 1.97 -16.57 4.23
C THR A 44 2.22 -15.21 4.86
N ASP A 45 3.26 -15.13 5.68
CA ASP A 45 3.71 -13.87 6.28
C ASP A 45 4.08 -12.89 5.16
N LEU A 46 3.64 -11.63 5.26
CA LEU A 46 4.00 -10.59 4.30
C LEU A 46 5.26 -9.88 4.79
N LEU A 47 6.28 -9.83 3.94
CA LEU A 47 7.58 -9.27 4.30
C LEU A 47 7.84 -7.96 3.57
N SER A 48 8.69 -7.12 4.15
CA SER A 48 9.10 -5.86 3.51
C SER A 48 9.79 -6.09 2.17
N GLU A 49 10.41 -7.26 2.00
CA GLU A 49 11.06 -7.68 0.76
C GLU A 49 10.07 -7.95 -0.39
N ASP A 50 8.80 -8.17 -0.09
CA ASP A 50 7.74 -8.44 -1.09
C ASP A 50 7.07 -7.14 -1.60
N LEU A 51 7.45 -5.98 -1.05
CA LEU A 51 7.00 -4.67 -1.53
C LEU A 51 7.36 -4.48 -3.01
N LEU A 52 6.34 -4.19 -3.84
CA LEU A 52 6.47 -3.89 -5.27
C LEU A 52 7.11 -5.02 -6.09
N ALA A 53 7.08 -6.26 -5.58
CA ALA A 53 7.85 -7.37 -6.14
C ALA A 53 6.99 -8.49 -6.76
N ASP A 54 5.66 -8.34 -6.74
CA ASP A 54 4.69 -9.29 -7.29
C ASP A 54 3.58 -8.60 -8.10
N ALA A 55 4.00 -7.84 -9.10
CA ALA A 55 3.11 -6.95 -9.84
C ALA A 55 1.98 -7.68 -10.58
N THR A 56 2.29 -8.78 -11.26
CA THR A 56 1.34 -9.48 -12.12
C THR A 56 0.15 -10.04 -11.34
N ASP A 57 0.40 -10.68 -10.20
CA ASP A 57 -0.67 -11.30 -9.41
C ASP A 57 -1.44 -10.25 -8.60
N CYS A 58 -0.75 -9.28 -7.98
CA CYS A 58 -1.39 -8.17 -7.31
C CYS A 58 -2.27 -7.33 -8.25
N GLN A 59 -1.80 -7.01 -9.46
CA GLN A 59 -2.62 -6.31 -10.45
C GLN A 59 -3.86 -7.13 -10.83
N SER A 60 -3.67 -8.41 -11.13
CA SER A 60 -4.76 -9.31 -11.53
C SER A 60 -5.82 -9.45 -10.42
N ALA A 61 -5.39 -9.54 -9.17
CA ALA A 61 -6.28 -9.60 -8.00
C ALA A 61 -7.00 -8.26 -7.76
N TYR A 62 -6.31 -7.13 -7.95
CA TYR A 62 -6.88 -5.79 -7.79
C TYR A 62 -7.94 -5.51 -8.85
N ASP A 63 -7.65 -5.81 -10.12
CA ASP A 63 -8.59 -5.65 -11.24
C ASP A 63 -9.81 -6.57 -11.12
N ALA A 64 -9.63 -7.75 -10.51
CA ALA A 64 -10.73 -8.65 -10.16
C ALA A 64 -11.54 -8.20 -8.93
N GLY A 65 -11.16 -7.10 -8.28
CA GLY A 65 -11.79 -6.60 -7.05
C GLY A 65 -11.61 -7.52 -5.84
N LYS A 66 -10.58 -8.38 -5.85
CA LYS A 66 -10.28 -9.31 -4.76
C LYS A 66 -9.42 -8.68 -3.67
N ILE A 67 -8.60 -7.69 -4.04
CA ILE A 67 -7.76 -6.94 -3.11
C ILE A 67 -7.94 -5.43 -3.28
N SER A 68 -7.56 -4.68 -2.26
CA SER A 68 -7.55 -3.21 -2.23
C SER A 68 -6.35 -2.71 -1.43
N LEU A 69 -5.92 -1.47 -1.68
CA LEU A 69 -4.85 -0.84 -0.90
C LEU A 69 -5.27 -0.63 0.56
N LEU A 70 -4.35 -0.90 1.49
CA LEU A 70 -4.53 -0.66 2.91
C LEU A 70 -4.50 0.83 3.23
N GLY A 71 -5.54 1.30 3.95
CA GLY A 71 -5.63 2.68 4.43
C GLY A 71 -5.53 3.73 3.34
N VAL A 72 -6.03 3.46 2.14
CA VAL A 72 -6.24 4.47 1.09
C VAL A 72 -7.72 4.47 0.74
N ALA A 73 -8.40 5.58 1.06
CA ALA A 73 -9.80 5.75 0.73
C ALA A 73 -10.02 5.91 -0.79
N GLU A 74 -11.24 5.69 -1.26
CA GLU A 74 -11.60 5.85 -2.69
C GLU A 74 -11.33 7.25 -3.24
N ASP A 75 -11.29 8.28 -2.37
CA ASP A 75 -10.97 9.65 -2.73
C ASP A 75 -9.45 9.96 -2.68
N GLY A 76 -8.62 8.92 -2.51
CA GLY A 76 -7.16 9.01 -2.42
C GLY A 76 -6.65 9.53 -1.08
N LYS A 77 -7.52 9.75 -0.09
CA LYS A 77 -7.05 10.12 1.26
C LYS A 77 -6.35 8.95 1.92
N ILE A 78 -5.16 9.24 2.43
CA ILE A 78 -4.36 8.32 3.22
C ILE A 78 -4.93 8.29 4.63
N ASP A 79 -5.29 7.10 5.09
CA ASP A 79 -5.48 6.77 6.48
C ASP A 79 -4.14 6.31 7.07
N PHE A 80 -3.59 7.15 7.93
CA PHE A 80 -2.35 6.87 8.66
C PHE A 80 -2.57 5.88 9.80
N GLY A 81 -3.82 5.65 10.22
CA GLY A 81 -4.15 4.74 11.33
C GLY A 81 -4.02 5.37 12.71
N ASP A 82 -3.51 4.59 13.66
CA ASP A 82 -3.34 4.93 15.08
C ASP A 82 -1.86 4.97 15.51
N ASP A 83 -1.61 5.12 16.81
CA ASP A 83 -0.27 5.15 17.40
C ASP A 83 -0.09 3.99 18.42
N GLU A 84 -0.42 2.76 18.00
CA GLU A 84 -0.27 1.55 18.80
C GLU A 84 1.02 0.76 18.43
N GLY A 85 1.59 -0.01 19.35
CA GLY A 85 2.80 -0.80 19.08
C GLY A 85 4.05 -0.30 19.78
N GLU A 86 5.17 -0.99 19.55
CA GLU A 86 6.46 -0.68 20.19
C GLU A 86 7.17 0.51 19.54
N PHE A 87 7.00 0.68 18.24
CA PHE A 87 7.67 1.71 17.43
C PHE A 87 6.83 2.97 17.20
N ALA A 88 5.57 2.97 17.64
CA ALA A 88 4.71 4.16 17.53
C ALA A 88 5.25 5.37 18.33
N ASN A 89 5.22 6.56 17.72
CA ASN A 89 5.69 7.82 18.32
C ASN A 89 7.18 7.84 18.70
N ASP A 90 8.05 7.13 17.99
CA ASP A 90 9.48 7.11 18.26
C ASP A 90 10.28 8.20 17.51
N GLY A 91 9.60 8.92 16.61
CA GLY A 91 10.14 10.02 15.81
C GLY A 91 10.50 9.66 14.37
N GLU A 92 10.32 8.40 13.97
CA GLU A 92 10.50 7.88 12.61
C GLU A 92 9.19 7.25 12.12
N CYS A 93 9.02 7.05 10.81
CA CYS A 93 7.84 6.36 10.28
C CYS A 93 8.14 4.86 10.07
N ASP A 94 7.42 3.98 10.75
CA ASP A 94 7.59 2.52 10.66
C ASP A 94 6.59 1.83 9.71
N ASP A 95 5.69 2.61 9.08
CA ASP A 95 4.68 2.08 8.18
C ASP A 95 5.25 1.83 6.76
N MET A 96 5.40 0.56 6.42
CA MET A 96 6.02 0.13 5.16
C MET A 96 5.28 0.56 3.88
N ARG A 97 4.03 1.01 3.99
CA ARG A 97 3.28 1.57 2.84
C ARG A 97 3.94 2.84 2.31
N PHE A 98 4.81 3.47 3.10
CA PHE A 98 5.54 4.68 2.73
C PHE A 98 7.01 4.40 2.39
N SER A 99 7.62 5.37 1.72
CA SER A 99 9.03 5.41 1.39
C SER A 99 9.58 6.82 1.54
N GLY A 100 10.85 6.96 1.89
CA GLY A 100 11.55 8.24 1.92
C GLY A 100 12.48 8.38 3.11
N SER A 101 13.10 9.56 3.25
CA SER A 101 14.08 9.84 4.31
C SER A 101 13.48 10.07 5.70
N GLY A 102 12.16 10.03 5.85
CA GLY A 102 11.49 10.08 7.14
C GLY A 102 11.06 8.71 7.67
N MET A 103 11.40 7.63 6.96
CA MET A 103 11.19 6.26 7.42
C MET A 103 12.20 5.88 8.49
N THR A 104 11.85 4.90 9.32
CA THR A 104 12.79 4.14 10.14
C THR A 104 13.92 3.57 9.29
N GLU A 105 15.12 3.48 9.89
CA GLU A 105 16.27 2.77 9.30
C GLU A 105 16.31 1.29 9.75
N THR A 106 15.38 0.88 10.61
CA THR A 106 15.24 -0.50 11.07
C THR A 106 14.39 -1.34 10.12
N ALA A 107 14.19 -2.62 10.44
CA ALA A 107 13.42 -3.51 9.59
C ALA A 107 11.93 -3.16 9.69
N LEU A 108 11.31 -2.92 8.53
CA LEU A 108 9.87 -2.73 8.42
C LEU A 108 9.14 -4.07 8.58
N ILE A 109 8.09 -4.08 9.39
CA ILE A 109 7.28 -5.29 9.63
C ILE A 109 5.81 -5.02 9.40
N GLN A 110 5.06 -6.04 9.00
CA GLN A 110 3.65 -5.92 8.63
C GLN A 110 2.80 -5.39 9.79
N ASP A 111 3.15 -5.76 11.02
CA ASP A 111 2.44 -5.36 12.24
C ASP A 111 2.50 -3.85 12.52
N ASP A 112 3.41 -3.10 11.89
CA ASP A 112 3.52 -1.63 12.06
C ASP A 112 2.71 -0.85 11.00
N ILE A 113 2.10 -1.54 10.03
CA ILE A 113 1.22 -0.91 9.05
C ILE A 113 0.05 -0.25 9.79
N MET A 114 -0.15 1.05 9.56
CA MET A 114 -1.21 1.87 10.18
C MET A 114 -1.08 2.07 11.70
N HIS A 115 0.09 1.82 12.27
CA HIS A 115 0.28 1.83 13.72
C HIS A 115 1.23 2.93 14.23
N ASP A 116 1.81 3.70 13.31
CA ASP A 116 2.65 4.85 13.64
C ASP A 116 2.16 6.16 12.96
N ALA A 117 0.90 6.50 13.23
CA ALA A 117 0.19 7.52 12.48
C ALA A 117 0.67 8.95 12.73
N ALA A 118 1.21 9.26 13.90
CA ALA A 118 1.69 10.59 14.26
C ALA A 118 2.96 10.93 13.47
N ASP A 119 3.93 10.03 13.45
CA ASP A 119 5.24 10.26 12.84
C ASP A 119 5.16 10.14 11.32
N CYS A 120 4.48 9.11 10.79
CA CYS A 120 4.24 9.02 9.34
C CYS A 120 3.48 10.25 8.80
N ARG A 121 2.49 10.78 9.52
CA ARG A 121 1.78 11.99 9.10
C ARG A 121 2.67 13.23 9.19
N ALA A 122 3.51 13.34 10.20
CA ALA A 122 4.45 14.43 10.36
C ALA A 122 5.49 14.43 9.22
N ALA A 123 6.04 13.25 8.92
CA ALA A 123 6.99 13.04 7.83
C ALA A 123 6.36 13.31 6.46
N ALA A 124 5.13 12.84 6.20
CA ALA A 124 4.41 13.13 4.96
C ALA A 124 4.16 14.64 4.78
N LYS A 125 3.81 15.34 5.86
CA LYS A 125 3.64 16.81 5.85
C LYS A 125 4.97 17.55 5.64
N ALA A 126 6.07 16.99 6.15
CA ALA A 126 7.41 17.52 5.93
C ALA A 126 7.92 17.24 4.50
N GLY A 127 7.26 16.35 3.75
CA GLY A 127 7.69 15.91 2.43
C GLY A 127 8.91 15.00 2.48
N THR A 128 9.15 14.33 3.61
CA THR A 128 10.26 13.38 3.79
C THR A 128 9.86 11.94 3.52
N ILE A 129 8.56 11.65 3.45
CA ILE A 129 8.03 10.37 2.95
C ILE A 129 6.90 10.61 1.95
N GLU A 130 6.68 9.61 1.10
CA GLU A 130 5.58 9.49 0.17
C GLU A 130 4.99 8.07 0.20
N LEU A 131 3.72 7.93 -0.16
CA LEU A 131 3.10 6.62 -0.29
C LEU A 131 3.75 5.90 -1.49
N ARG A 132 4.10 4.62 -1.34
CA ARG A 132 4.60 3.76 -2.42
C ARG A 132 3.49 3.48 -3.43
N ASN A 133 3.13 4.43 -4.26
CA ASN A 133 1.98 4.32 -5.16
C ASN A 133 2.12 5.20 -6.42
N SER A 134 3.33 5.62 -6.74
CA SER A 134 3.65 6.61 -7.79
C SER A 134 4.93 6.29 -8.54
#